data_AF-A0A9D1C9W8-F1
#
_entry.id   AF-A0A9D1C9W8-F1
#
_cell.length_a   1.000
_cell.length_b   1.000
_cell.length_c   1.000
_cell.angle_alpha   90.00
_cell.angle_beta   90.00
_cell.angle_gamma   90.00
#
_symmetry.space_group_name_H-M   'P 1'
#
loop_
_entity.id
_entity.type
_entity.pdbx_description
1 polymer ?
#
loop_
_entity_poly.entity_id
_entity_poly.type
_entity_poly.pdbx_seq_one_letter_code
_entity_poly.pdbx_strand_id
1 'polypeptide(L)' 'MIKAIEKTDLTESFQERGLRAKTASETDALEHVSELLGHANTQTTRSIYRRKPTTVSPLFKSKKS' A
#
# COMPACT_ATOMS: atom_id res chain seq x y z
N MET A 1 -18.25 10.32 6.50
CA MET A 1 -17.46 9.71 7.60
C MET A 1 -18.25 9.50 8.88
N ILE A 2 -19.16 10.41 9.29
CA ILE A 2 -19.99 10.29 10.51
C ILE A 2 -20.62 8.89 10.68
N LYS A 3 -21.38 8.42 9.67
CA LYS A 3 -22.03 7.10 9.69
C LYS A 3 -21.05 5.92 9.85
N ALA A 4 -19.82 6.04 9.34
CA ALA A 4 -18.82 4.98 9.47
C ALA A 4 -18.24 4.93 10.88
N ILE A 5 -17.95 6.10 11.46
CA ILE A 5 -17.45 6.23 12.85
C ILE A 5 -18.49 5.71 13.85
N GLU A 6 -19.77 6.00 13.65
CA GLU A 6 -20.84 5.56 14.57
C GLU A 6 -21.13 4.05 14.49
N LYS A 7 -20.90 3.41 13.33
CA LYS A 7 -21.35 2.03 13.07
C LYS A 7 -20.23 1.00 13.02
N THR A 8 -18.98 1.42 13.09
CA THR A 8 -17.80 0.56 12.95
C THR A 8 -16.75 0.94 13.98
N ASP A 9 -15.69 0.15 14.09
CA ASP A 9 -14.57 0.41 15.00
C ASP A 9 -13.64 1.55 14.53
N LEU A 10 -14.11 2.39 13.60
CA LEU A 10 -13.34 3.50 13.08
C LEU A 10 -13.25 4.62 14.12
N THR A 11 -12.06 4.81 14.69
CA THR A 11 -11.81 5.84 15.72
C THR A 11 -11.51 7.22 15.16
N GLU A 12 -11.02 7.31 13.92
CA GLU A 12 -10.57 8.56 13.30
C GLU A 12 -11.08 8.71 11.87
N SER A 13 -11.41 9.94 11.48
CA SER A 13 -11.79 10.23 10.10
C SER A 13 -10.58 10.21 9.17
N PHE A 14 -10.76 9.66 7.97
CA PHE A 14 -9.77 9.72 6.90
C PHE A 14 -10.41 10.26 5.61
N GLN A 15 -9.55 10.67 4.67
CA GLN A 15 -9.99 11.04 3.33
C GLN A 15 -10.20 9.80 2.47
N GLU A 16 -11.26 9.75 1.67
CA GLU A 16 -11.59 8.61 0.80
C GLU A 16 -10.40 8.14 -0.06
N ARG A 17 -9.61 9.08 -0.60
CA ARG A 17 -8.38 8.79 -1.35
C ARG A 17 -7.37 7.92 -0.57
N GLY A 18 -7.38 8.00 0.75
CA GLY A 18 -6.57 7.18 1.65
C GLY A 18 -6.87 5.68 1.57
N LEU A 19 -8.11 5.30 1.23
CA LEU A 19 -8.48 3.89 1.01
C LEU A 19 -7.68 3.30 -0.15
N ARG A 20 -7.62 4.02 -1.27
CA ARG A 20 -6.87 3.58 -2.46
C ARG A 20 -5.40 3.32 -2.12
N ALA A 21 -4.78 4.21 -1.32
CA ALA A 21 -3.40 4.03 -0.88
C ALA A 21 -3.23 2.86 0.11
N LYS A 22 -4.19 2.66 1.01
CA LYS A 22 -4.17 1.53 1.94
C LYS A 22 -4.28 0.20 1.17
N THR A 23 -5.27 0.06 0.29
CA THR A 23 -5.45 -1.13 -0.56
C THR A 23 -4.22 -1.42 -1.41
N ALA A 24 -3.65 -0.40 -2.06
CA ALA A 24 -2.43 -0.53 -2.87
C ALA A 24 -1.21 -1.00 -2.07
N SER A 25 -1.23 -0.83 -0.75
CA SER A 25 -0.14 -1.25 0.13
C SER A 25 -0.32 -2.67 0.67
N GLU A 26 -1.47 -3.32 0.51
CA GLU A 26 -1.68 -4.69 1.05
C GLU A 26 -1.11 -5.80 0.16
N THR A 27 -0.88 -5.52 -1.12
CA THR A 27 -0.31 -6.47 -2.07
C THR A 27 1.11 -6.06 -2.47
N ASP A 28 2.05 -7.01 -2.47
CA ASP A 28 3.45 -6.74 -2.82
C ASP A 28 3.72 -6.76 -4.35
N ALA A 29 2.80 -7.31 -5.13
CA ALA A 29 2.87 -7.33 -6.60
C ALA A 29 2.48 -5.97 -7.20
N LEU A 30 3.49 -5.11 -7.44
CA LEU A 30 3.29 -3.74 -7.94
C LEU A 30 2.54 -3.67 -9.28
N GLU A 31 2.85 -4.59 -10.20
CA GLU A 31 2.20 -4.66 -11.53
C GLU A 31 0.70 -4.92 -11.40
N HIS A 32 0.32 -5.92 -10.60
CA HIS A 32 -1.07 -6.25 -10.33
C HIS A 32 -1.85 -5.08 -9.71
N VAL A 33 -1.24 -4.38 -8.76
CA VAL A 33 -1.86 -3.19 -8.15
C VAL A 33 -1.99 -2.06 -9.17
N SER A 34 -1.01 -1.87 -10.06
CA SER A 34 -1.08 -0.86 -11.11
C SER A 34 -2.23 -1.12 -12.08
N GLU A 35 -2.42 -2.37 -12.50
CA GLU A 35 -3.55 -2.80 -13.34
C GLU A 35 -4.89 -2.60 -12.64
N LEU A 36 -5.01 -3.03 -11.38
CA LEU A 36 -6.23 -2.87 -10.57
C LEU A 36 -6.64 -1.40 -10.42
N LEU A 37 -5.66 -0.51 -10.31
CA LEU A 37 -5.89 0.93 -10.18
C LEU A 37 -6.03 1.66 -11.52
N GLY A 38 -5.82 0.96 -12.65
CA GLY A 38 -5.87 1.53 -13.99
C GLY A 38 -4.74 2.53 -14.28
N HIS A 39 -3.57 2.36 -13.66
CA HIS A 39 -2.41 3.22 -13.91
C HIS A 39 -1.59 2.69 -15.08
N ALA A 40 -1.34 3.57 -16.07
CA ALA A 40 -0.48 3.27 -17.22
C ALA A 40 1.01 3.10 -16.84
N ASN A 41 1.43 3.62 -15.69
CA ASN A 41 2.81 3.50 -15.21
C ASN A 41 2.82 3.09 -13.73
N THR A 42 3.55 2.01 -13.43
CA THR A 42 3.70 1.45 -12.09
C THR A 42 4.41 2.39 -11.13
N GLN A 43 5.18 3.36 -11.64
CA GLN A 43 5.81 4.40 -10.85
C GLN A 43 4.80 5.29 -10.12
N THR A 44 3.64 5.57 -10.71
CA THR A 44 2.55 6.32 -10.06
C THR A 44 2.02 5.54 -8.86
N THR A 45 1.82 4.23 -9.02
CA THR A 45 1.42 3.34 -7.93
C THR A 45 2.46 3.31 -6.81
N ARG A 46 3.74 3.14 -7.17
CA ARG A 46 4.84 3.05 -6.21
C ARG A 46 5.05 4.32 -5.38
N SER A 47 4.95 5.49 -6.02
CA SER A 47 5.26 6.78 -5.38
C SER A 47 4.09 7.38 -4.61
N ILE A 48 2.87 7.25 -5.12
CA ILE A 48 1.70 7.97 -4.59
C ILE A 48 0.78 7.05 -3.78
N TYR A 49 0.64 5.80 -4.20
CA TYR A 49 -0.37 4.88 -3.66
C TYR A 49 0.21 3.84 -2.71
N ARG A 50 1.48 3.45 -2.84
CA ARG A 50 2.13 2.53 -1.88
C ARG A 50 2.80 3.33 -0.76
N ARG A 51 2.19 3.36 0.42
CA ARG A 51 2.71 4.06 1.61
C ARG A 51 3.54 3.17 2.54
N LYS A 52 3.70 1.88 2.23
CA LYS A 52 4.54 0.97 3.01
C LYS A 52 6.03 1.20 2.72
N PRO A 53 6.90 1.13 3.74
CA PRO A 53 8.34 1.13 3.53
C PRO A 53 8.75 -0.09 2.70
N THR A 54 9.83 0.03 1.94
CA THR A 54 10.41 -1.12 1.25
C THR A 54 11.20 -1.94 2.28
N THR A 55 10.74 -3.17 2.56
CA THR A 55 11.49 -4.12 3.38
C THR A 55 12.74 -4.56 2.61
N VAL A 56 13.92 -4.26 3.15
CA VAL A 56 15.21 -4.69 2.57
C VAL A 56 15.76 -5.85 3.38
N SER A 57 16.16 -6.93 2.70
CA SER A 57 16.91 -8.00 3.34
C SER A 57 18.40 -7.66 3.31
N PRO A 58 19.09 -7.68 4.46
CA PRO A 58 20.53 -7.49 4.47
C PRO A 58 21.22 -8.63 3.71
N LEU A 59 22.29 -8.28 2.98
CA LEU A 59 23.16 -9.25 2.32
C LEU A 59 23.97 -9.98 3.40
N PHE A 60 23.40 -10.97 4.07
CA PHE A 60 24.20 -11.81 4.97
C PHE A 60 25.25 -12.55 4.14
N LYS A 61 26.53 -12.40 4.51
CA LYS A 61 27.61 -13.27 4.00
C LYS A 61 27.20 -14.71 4.30
N SER A 62 26.90 -15.47 3.25
CA SER A 62 26.88 -16.93 3.31
C SER A 62 28.14 -17.38 4.05
N LYS A 63 27.98 -18.08 5.18
CA LYS A 63 29.11 -18.76 5.82
C LYS A 63 29.64 -19.75 4.80
N LYS A 64 30.86 -19.54 4.33
CA LYS A 64 31.56 -20.50 3.49
C LYS A 64 31.57 -21.84 4.22
N SER A 65 30.96 -22.85 3.61
CA SER A 65 31.16 -24.25 3.94
C SER A 65 32.60 -24.66 3.64
#